data_AF-A0A7C7R7F7-F1
#
_entry.id   AF-A0A7C7R7F7-F1
#
_cell.length_a   1.000
_cell.length_b   1.000
_cell.length_c   1.000
_cell.angle_alpha   90.00
_cell.angle_beta   90.00
_cell.angle_gamma   90.00
#
_symmetry.space_group_name_H-M   'P 1'
#
loop_
_entity.id
_entity.type
_entity.pdbx_description
1 polymer ?
#
loop_
_entity_poly.entity_id
_entity_poly.type
_entity_poly.pdbx_seq_one_letter_code
_entity_poly.pdbx_strand_id
1 'polypeptide(L)'
;RSALRIARPPQYLSTHLEASGLAVMRTGWEPDDRYLVFQYGWANTGHAYPVALSFLVQMNGELIATHAGSPRSYRHPAYRYCHSTMSHQTISIDGRSYPDRKGVAPGGQLECYADLPGLWYVSASHHGYKPSVGVVHRRQIIVVKEGPLLVLDRIEGGQGHTAQWNFHTPLDTTIGPRRSVTLRGKSIYYLAPAHPDELSDVKSHRHWAAVLPGDCQPDDCGAEVNALVLEKQITAQGARFAVALFEGQGTIREEPPGVFRLVQRNEQYVVLAGSGQTVHLGCPVAAEGRLAVIEFAGGKPTHAWIVNGRRLTVNGRDLLSTDQPLTRHFHLQ
;
A
#
# COMPACT_ATOMS: atom_id res chain seq x y z
N ARG A 1 40.40 -6.89 22.80
CA ARG A 1 38.94 -6.76 22.56
C ARG A 1 38.74 -5.47 21.77
N SER A 2 38.57 -5.56 20.45
CA SER A 2 38.28 -4.40 19.60
C SER A 2 36.90 -3.86 19.99
N ALA A 3 36.84 -2.60 20.42
CA ALA A 3 35.58 -1.91 20.65
C ALA A 3 34.76 -1.97 19.34
N LEU A 4 33.56 -2.55 19.42
CA LEU A 4 32.56 -2.45 18.36
C LEU A 4 32.37 -0.94 18.11
N ARG A 5 32.78 -0.49 16.92
CA ARG A 5 32.48 0.85 16.44
C ARG A 5 30.97 0.99 16.52
N ILE A 6 30.47 2.00 17.24
CA ILE A 6 29.05 2.37 17.18
C ILE A 6 28.79 2.69 15.71
N ALA A 7 28.05 1.81 15.05
CA ALA A 7 27.65 2.00 13.67
C ALA A 7 26.76 3.25 13.64
N ARG A 8 27.16 4.25 12.87
CA ARG A 8 26.27 5.36 12.57
C ARG A 8 25.22 4.87 11.56
N PRO A 9 23.95 5.28 11.69
CA PRO A 9 22.97 4.98 10.66
C PRO A 9 23.43 5.51 9.30
N PRO A 10 23.08 4.85 8.19
CA PRO A 10 23.32 5.37 6.85
C PRO A 10 22.78 6.80 6.67
N GLN A 11 23.49 7.62 5.90
CA GLN A 11 23.13 9.02 5.65
C GLN A 11 21.95 9.20 4.69
N TYR A 12 21.48 8.11 4.09
CA TYR A 12 20.29 8.10 3.24
C TYR A 12 19.11 7.47 3.99
N LEU A 13 17.91 7.82 3.56
CA LEU A 13 16.66 7.27 4.08
C LEU A 13 16.09 6.24 3.11
N SER A 14 15.21 6.68 2.21
CA SER A 14 14.59 5.78 1.24
C SER A 14 15.59 5.35 0.16
N THR A 15 15.47 4.10 -0.29
CA THR A 15 16.29 3.53 -1.35
C THR A 15 15.43 2.68 -2.28
N HIS A 16 15.69 2.82 -3.58
CA HIS A 16 15.08 2.01 -4.62
C HIS A 16 16.11 1.04 -5.18
N LEU A 17 15.95 -0.24 -4.84
CA LEU A 17 16.83 -1.34 -5.25
C LEU A 17 16.28 -1.96 -6.53
N GLU A 18 16.39 -1.22 -7.64
CA GLU A 18 15.74 -1.52 -8.92
C GLU A 18 16.00 -2.95 -9.41
N ALA A 19 17.26 -3.39 -9.37
CA ALA A 19 17.65 -4.72 -9.85
C ALA A 19 16.96 -5.88 -9.09
N SER A 20 16.64 -5.67 -7.81
CA SER A 20 15.91 -6.65 -6.98
C SER A 20 14.39 -6.46 -7.02
N GLY A 21 13.92 -5.33 -7.54
CA GLY A 21 12.53 -4.94 -7.50
C GLY A 21 11.98 -4.65 -6.11
N LEU A 22 12.78 -3.94 -5.29
CA LEU A 22 12.41 -3.57 -3.92
C LEU A 22 12.55 -2.05 -3.74
N ALA A 23 11.55 -1.41 -3.14
CA ALA A 23 11.63 -0.04 -2.68
C ALA A 23 11.48 -0.03 -1.15
N VAL A 24 12.44 0.57 -0.45
CA VAL A 24 12.40 0.76 1.00
C VAL A 24 12.30 2.25 1.25
N MET A 25 11.20 2.70 1.85
CA MET A 25 10.93 4.11 2.11
C MET A 25 10.78 4.31 3.61
N ARG A 26 11.47 5.31 4.17
CA ARG A 26 11.54 5.50 5.63
C ARG A 26 11.77 6.94 6.03
N THR A 27 11.27 7.36 7.20
CA THR A 27 11.46 8.74 7.71
C THR A 27 12.77 8.91 8.48
N GLY A 28 13.30 7.82 9.03
CA GLY A 28 14.51 7.84 9.85
C GLY A 28 14.98 6.43 10.20
N TRP A 29 15.86 6.33 11.21
CA TRP A 29 16.50 5.08 11.63
C TRP A 29 16.07 4.57 13.00
N GLU A 30 15.23 5.33 13.69
CA GLU A 30 14.75 4.99 15.01
C GLU A 30 13.58 3.99 14.93
N PRO A 31 13.26 3.31 16.05
CA PRO A 31 12.17 2.33 16.07
C PRO A 31 10.81 2.92 15.72
N ASP A 32 10.54 4.16 16.13
CA ASP A 32 9.27 4.86 15.96
C ASP A 32 9.06 5.48 14.58
N ASP A 33 10.12 5.56 13.77
CA ASP A 33 10.04 6.01 12.38
C ASP A 33 9.06 5.17 11.56
N ARG A 34 8.55 5.76 10.48
CA ARG A 34 7.68 5.07 9.53
C ARG A 34 8.50 4.35 8.48
N TYR A 35 7.99 3.19 8.07
CA TYR A 35 8.60 2.33 7.06
C TYR A 35 7.55 1.82 6.09
N LEU A 36 7.84 1.90 4.80
CA LEU A 36 7.16 1.18 3.74
C LEU A 36 8.19 0.36 2.98
N VAL A 37 8.01 -0.95 2.97
CA VAL A 37 8.73 -1.82 2.03
C VAL A 37 7.75 -2.22 0.95
N PHE A 38 8.07 -1.96 -0.31
CA PHE A 38 7.27 -2.32 -1.46
C PHE A 38 8.04 -3.26 -2.38
N GLN A 39 7.50 -4.45 -2.62
CA GLN A 39 8.14 -5.49 -3.42
C GLN A 39 7.40 -5.69 -4.74
N TYR A 40 8.09 -5.43 -5.84
CA TYR A 40 7.61 -5.72 -7.19
C TYR A 40 8.56 -6.66 -7.96
N GLY A 41 9.65 -7.11 -7.35
CA GLY A 41 10.65 -7.98 -7.97
C GLY A 41 10.16 -9.38 -8.30
N TRP A 42 10.99 -10.10 -9.06
CA TRP A 42 10.73 -11.48 -9.47
C TRP A 42 10.94 -12.47 -8.32
N ALA A 43 10.13 -13.52 -8.29
CA ALA A 43 10.36 -14.65 -7.40
C ALA A 43 11.36 -15.65 -8.02
N ASN A 44 12.61 -15.24 -8.15
CA ASN A 44 13.63 -15.89 -9.00
C ASN A 44 14.24 -17.21 -8.46
N THR A 45 13.83 -17.70 -7.29
CA THR A 45 14.35 -18.94 -6.69
C THR A 45 13.27 -19.76 -5.98
N GLY A 46 13.59 -20.99 -5.59
CA GLY A 46 12.69 -21.87 -4.83
C GLY A 46 12.28 -21.36 -3.44
N HIS A 47 12.88 -20.27 -2.96
CA HIS A 47 12.54 -19.63 -1.68
C HIS A 47 11.76 -18.32 -1.85
N ALA A 48 11.45 -17.93 -3.08
CA ALA A 48 10.71 -16.72 -3.35
C ALA A 48 9.22 -17.00 -3.57
N TYR A 49 8.38 -16.03 -3.20
CA TYR A 49 6.92 -16.18 -3.14
C TYR A 49 6.23 -15.34 -4.23
N PRO A 50 5.00 -15.69 -4.64
CA PRO A 50 4.24 -14.97 -5.65
C PRO A 50 3.62 -13.67 -5.12
N VAL A 51 4.47 -12.67 -4.89
CA VAL A 51 4.18 -11.50 -4.03
C VAL A 51 4.47 -10.15 -4.68
N ALA A 52 4.54 -10.10 -6.01
CA ALA A 52 4.65 -8.82 -6.70
C ALA A 52 3.50 -7.88 -6.27
N LEU A 53 3.88 -6.63 -6.08
CA LEU A 53 3.10 -5.51 -5.56
C LEU A 53 2.70 -5.63 -4.08
N SER A 54 3.30 -6.56 -3.34
CA SER A 54 3.11 -6.62 -1.89
C SER A 54 3.83 -5.49 -1.17
N PHE A 55 3.35 -5.17 0.03
CA PHE A 55 3.98 -4.16 0.87
C PHE A 55 4.01 -4.56 2.34
N LEU A 56 4.89 -3.93 3.11
CA LEU A 56 4.95 -4.00 4.56
C LEU A 56 4.96 -2.57 5.10
N VAL A 57 4.22 -2.32 6.18
CA VAL A 57 4.14 -1.00 6.83
C VAL A 57 4.38 -1.12 8.32
N GLN A 58 5.30 -0.30 8.82
CA GLN A 58 5.51 -0.05 10.25
C GLN A 58 5.33 1.45 10.52
N MET A 59 4.67 1.77 11.62
CA MET A 59 4.46 3.14 12.11
C MET A 59 4.45 3.10 13.65
N ASN A 60 4.88 4.19 14.32
CA ASN A 60 4.84 4.32 15.78
C ASN A 60 5.51 3.16 16.54
N GLY A 61 6.56 2.58 15.97
CA GLY A 61 7.30 1.51 16.64
C GLY A 61 6.61 0.15 16.63
N GLU A 62 5.64 -0.06 15.74
CA GLU A 62 4.99 -1.36 15.57
C GLU A 62 4.59 -1.67 14.12
N LEU A 63 4.51 -2.97 13.84
CA LEU A 63 4.22 -3.51 12.52
C LEU A 63 2.71 -3.54 12.27
N ILE A 64 2.25 -2.81 11.24
CA ILE A 64 0.82 -2.62 10.97
C ILE A 64 0.33 -3.58 9.89
N ALA A 65 1.07 -3.65 8.78
CA ALA A 65 0.80 -4.53 7.65
C ALA A 65 2.02 -5.42 7.41
N THR A 66 1.83 -6.73 7.45
CA THR A 66 2.92 -7.71 7.35
C THR A 66 2.58 -8.84 6.36
N HIS A 67 3.42 -9.87 6.30
CA HIS A 67 3.20 -11.12 5.57
C HIS A 67 3.27 -12.31 6.53
N ALA A 68 2.79 -13.46 6.08
CA ALA A 68 2.93 -14.69 6.86
C ALA A 68 4.40 -15.10 7.08
N GLY A 69 5.33 -14.70 6.22
CA GLY A 69 6.72 -15.14 6.32
C GLY A 69 6.89 -16.62 5.97
N SER A 70 7.89 -17.28 6.52
CA SER A 70 8.19 -18.69 6.23
C SER A 70 8.26 -19.52 7.51
N PRO A 71 7.61 -20.69 7.58
CA PRO A 71 7.73 -21.57 8.74
C PRO A 71 9.13 -22.17 8.82
N ARG A 72 9.51 -22.59 10.03
CA ARG A 72 10.81 -23.20 10.32
C ARG A 72 11.12 -24.43 9.45
N SER A 73 10.09 -25.11 8.94
CA SER A 73 10.23 -26.34 8.17
C SER A 73 9.29 -26.37 6.97
N TYR A 74 9.79 -26.87 5.84
CA TYR A 74 8.99 -27.15 4.63
C TYR A 74 7.92 -28.22 4.83
N ARG A 75 7.99 -28.98 5.93
CA ARG A 75 6.97 -29.97 6.31
C ARG A 75 5.89 -29.38 7.21
N HIS A 76 6.05 -28.14 7.67
CA HIS A 76 5.08 -27.51 8.55
C HIS A 76 3.73 -27.35 7.81
N PRO A 77 2.57 -27.64 8.45
CA PRO A 77 1.27 -27.56 7.79
C PRO A 77 0.98 -26.19 7.17
N ALA A 78 1.46 -25.11 7.80
CA ALA A 78 1.30 -23.75 7.30
C ALA A 78 2.11 -23.42 6.04
N TYR A 79 3.11 -24.23 5.68
CA TYR A 79 4.04 -23.92 4.59
C TYR A 79 3.32 -23.62 3.26
N ARG A 80 2.27 -24.40 2.95
CA ARG A 80 1.49 -24.20 1.72
C ARG A 80 0.78 -22.85 1.70
N TYR A 81 0.23 -22.42 2.84
CA TYR A 81 -0.43 -21.11 2.94
C TYR A 81 0.59 -19.99 2.81
N CYS A 82 1.72 -20.08 3.53
CA CYS A 82 2.79 -19.09 3.52
C CYS A 82 3.41 -18.85 2.13
N HIS A 83 3.42 -19.88 1.28
CA HIS A 83 3.88 -19.76 -0.11
C HIS A 83 2.82 -19.23 -1.08
N SER A 84 1.60 -18.94 -0.61
CA SER A 84 0.51 -18.48 -1.45
C SER A 84 0.44 -16.96 -1.54
N THR A 85 -0.07 -16.43 -2.65
CA THR A 85 -0.36 -15.00 -2.82
C THR A 85 -1.32 -14.47 -1.74
N MET A 86 -2.26 -15.30 -1.28
CA MET A 86 -3.25 -14.95 -0.25
C MET A 86 -2.65 -14.74 1.14
N SER A 87 -1.37 -15.07 1.34
CA SER A 87 -0.65 -14.84 2.61
C SER A 87 0.14 -13.52 2.64
N HIS A 88 -0.07 -12.66 1.65
CA HIS A 88 0.64 -11.41 1.44
C HIS A 88 -0.30 -10.24 1.21
N GLN A 89 0.19 -9.02 1.44
CA GLN A 89 -0.52 -7.75 1.23
C GLN A 89 -0.71 -7.47 -0.26
N THR A 90 -1.49 -8.25 -1.00
CA THR A 90 -1.67 -8.07 -2.45
C THR A 90 -3.01 -8.64 -2.92
N ILE A 91 -3.32 -8.45 -4.20
CA ILE A 91 -4.51 -9.00 -4.83
C ILE A 91 -4.28 -10.46 -5.23
N SER A 92 -5.24 -11.32 -4.89
CA SER A 92 -5.38 -12.66 -5.48
C SER A 92 -6.66 -12.76 -6.32
N ILE A 93 -6.66 -13.62 -7.33
CA ILE A 93 -7.83 -13.88 -8.19
C ILE A 93 -8.35 -15.30 -7.91
N ASP A 94 -9.65 -15.42 -7.63
CA ASP A 94 -10.35 -16.68 -7.30
C ASP A 94 -9.69 -17.51 -6.18
N GLY A 95 -9.04 -16.85 -5.22
CA GLY A 95 -8.31 -17.53 -4.14
C GLY A 95 -7.10 -18.33 -4.63
N ARG A 96 -6.52 -17.98 -5.79
CA ARG A 96 -5.37 -18.68 -6.38
C ARG A 96 -4.12 -17.80 -6.40
N SER A 97 -2.97 -18.46 -6.33
CA SER A 97 -1.67 -17.82 -6.54
C SER A 97 -1.31 -17.74 -8.03
N TYR A 98 -0.38 -16.85 -8.37
CA TYR A 98 0.22 -16.79 -9.71
C TYR A 98 1.71 -17.13 -9.65
N PRO A 99 2.26 -17.80 -10.65
CA PRO A 99 1.56 -18.51 -11.71
C PRO A 99 0.85 -19.73 -11.10
N ASP A 100 -0.26 -20.17 -11.71
CA ASP A 100 -1.00 -21.37 -11.30
C ASP A 100 -0.28 -22.66 -11.74
N ARG A 101 1.05 -22.70 -11.55
CA ARG A 101 1.94 -23.81 -11.91
C ARG A 101 3.23 -23.75 -11.12
N LYS A 102 3.90 -24.90 -10.99
CA LYS A 102 5.26 -24.96 -10.43
C LYS A 102 6.21 -24.14 -11.31
N GLY A 103 6.91 -23.17 -10.72
CA GLY A 103 7.88 -22.34 -11.42
C GLY A 103 8.13 -21.01 -10.71
N VAL A 104 9.03 -20.22 -11.31
CA VAL A 104 9.34 -18.85 -10.89
C VAL A 104 8.11 -17.97 -11.09
N ALA A 105 7.70 -17.26 -10.04
CA ALA A 105 6.65 -16.28 -10.18
C ALA A 105 7.17 -14.99 -10.83
N PRO A 106 6.52 -14.51 -11.92
CA PRO A 106 6.95 -13.30 -12.57
C PRO A 106 6.78 -12.12 -11.61
N GLY A 107 7.75 -11.21 -11.63
CA GLY A 107 7.65 -9.94 -10.94
C GLY A 107 6.65 -8.99 -11.60
N GLY A 108 6.60 -7.78 -11.08
CA GLY A 108 5.96 -6.62 -11.66
C GLY A 108 6.93 -5.70 -12.37
N GLN A 109 6.37 -4.63 -12.92
CA GLN A 109 7.05 -3.51 -13.56
C GLN A 109 6.76 -2.26 -12.75
N LEU A 110 7.81 -1.61 -12.25
CA LEU A 110 7.69 -0.29 -11.63
C LEU A 110 7.36 0.75 -12.69
N GLU A 111 6.42 1.63 -12.37
CA GLU A 111 5.98 2.71 -13.25
C GLU A 111 6.37 4.07 -12.70
N CYS A 112 6.42 4.21 -11.38
CA CYS A 112 6.90 5.41 -10.72
C CYS A 112 7.30 5.10 -9.28
N TYR A 113 8.40 5.73 -8.85
CA TYR A 113 8.85 5.82 -7.48
C TYR A 113 9.16 7.29 -7.21
N ALA A 114 8.65 7.83 -6.11
CA ALA A 114 8.96 9.19 -5.68
C ALA A 114 9.06 9.25 -4.15
N ASP A 115 10.18 9.79 -3.67
CA ASP A 115 10.38 10.19 -2.29
C ASP A 115 10.53 11.71 -2.25
N LEU A 116 9.49 12.39 -1.78
CA LEU A 116 9.43 13.84 -1.63
C LEU A 116 9.46 14.22 -0.15
N PRO A 117 9.82 15.46 0.21
CA PRO A 117 9.54 15.97 1.55
C PRO A 117 8.06 15.79 1.87
N GLY A 118 7.72 15.07 2.95
CA GLY A 118 6.34 14.82 3.37
C GLY A 118 5.53 13.76 2.59
N LEU A 119 6.01 13.21 1.46
CA LEU A 119 5.25 12.25 0.66
C LEU A 119 6.09 11.10 0.10
N TRP A 120 5.58 9.88 0.19
CA TRP A 120 6.02 8.74 -0.61
C TRP A 120 4.98 8.34 -1.63
N TYR A 121 5.45 7.95 -2.81
CA TYR A 121 4.62 7.39 -3.85
C TYR A 121 5.33 6.25 -4.59
N VAL A 122 4.63 5.14 -4.75
CA VAL A 122 5.03 4.05 -5.63
C VAL A 122 3.84 3.60 -6.49
N SER A 123 4.11 3.27 -7.74
CA SER A 123 3.12 2.63 -8.62
C SER A 123 3.78 1.59 -9.50
N ALA A 124 3.11 0.46 -9.66
CA ALA A 124 3.62 -0.67 -10.42
C ALA A 124 2.46 -1.57 -10.88
N SER A 125 2.73 -2.42 -11.87
CA SER A 125 1.80 -3.44 -12.36
C SER A 125 2.47 -4.81 -12.40
N HIS A 126 1.68 -5.89 -12.37
CA HIS A 126 2.18 -7.23 -12.69
C HIS A 126 1.17 -8.00 -13.53
N HIS A 127 1.68 -8.89 -14.38
CA HIS A 127 0.90 -9.64 -15.37
C HIS A 127 0.78 -11.13 -15.02
N GLY A 128 1.02 -11.49 -13.75
CA GLY A 128 1.11 -12.89 -13.31
C GLY A 128 -0.14 -13.72 -13.58
N TYR A 129 -1.33 -13.09 -13.53
CA TYR A 129 -2.61 -13.72 -13.80
C TYR A 129 -3.05 -13.64 -15.26
N LYS A 130 -2.33 -12.90 -16.12
CA LYS A 130 -2.69 -12.71 -17.53
C LYS A 130 -2.78 -14.03 -18.31
N PRO A 131 -1.87 -15.00 -18.15
CA PRO A 131 -1.96 -16.27 -18.86
C PRO A 131 -3.12 -17.18 -18.43
N SER A 132 -3.60 -17.06 -17.18
CA SER A 132 -4.62 -17.97 -16.63
C SER A 132 -6.03 -17.41 -16.72
N VAL A 133 -6.20 -16.12 -16.42
CA VAL A 133 -7.53 -15.47 -16.31
C VAL A 133 -7.55 -14.08 -16.96
N GLY A 134 -6.54 -13.73 -17.75
CA GLY A 134 -6.50 -12.47 -18.49
C GLY A 134 -6.37 -11.21 -17.62
N VAL A 135 -5.99 -11.35 -16.34
CA VAL A 135 -5.92 -10.23 -15.39
C VAL A 135 -4.55 -9.54 -15.40
N VAL A 136 -4.58 -8.21 -15.41
CA VAL A 136 -3.45 -7.34 -15.03
C VAL A 136 -3.81 -6.61 -13.74
N HIS A 137 -2.92 -6.67 -12.74
CA HIS A 137 -3.08 -5.95 -11.48
C HIS A 137 -2.09 -4.80 -11.43
N ARG A 138 -2.60 -3.60 -11.10
CA ARG A 138 -1.83 -2.37 -10.95
C ARG A 138 -2.11 -1.77 -9.58
N ARG A 139 -1.06 -1.43 -8.85
CA ARG A 139 -1.12 -0.84 -7.51
C ARG A 139 -0.47 0.52 -7.48
N GLN A 140 -1.06 1.43 -6.72
CA GLN A 140 -0.45 2.67 -6.27
C GLN A 140 -0.50 2.72 -4.74
N ILE A 141 0.59 3.13 -4.11
CA ILE A 141 0.63 3.43 -2.67
C ILE A 141 1.07 4.88 -2.51
N ILE A 142 0.24 5.67 -1.84
CA ILE A 142 0.48 7.06 -1.51
C ILE A 142 0.60 7.13 0.02
N VAL A 143 1.71 7.67 0.55
CA VAL A 143 1.88 7.86 2.00
C VAL A 143 2.20 9.30 2.28
N VAL A 144 1.33 10.00 3.02
CA VAL A 144 1.70 11.27 3.65
C VAL A 144 2.50 10.92 4.90
N LYS A 145 3.76 11.34 4.97
CA LYS A 145 4.72 10.88 6.00
C LYS A 145 4.21 11.14 7.42
N GLU A 146 3.52 12.25 7.65
CA GLU A 146 2.89 12.59 8.94
C GLU A 146 1.36 12.43 8.91
N GLY A 147 0.82 11.69 7.95
CA GLY A 147 -0.61 11.61 7.69
C GLY A 147 -1.07 10.20 7.27
N PRO A 148 -2.14 10.08 6.47
CA PRO A 148 -2.68 8.79 6.06
C PRO A 148 -1.86 8.11 4.97
N LEU A 149 -2.06 6.79 4.87
CA LEU A 149 -1.62 5.94 3.76
C LEU A 149 -2.84 5.56 2.92
N LEU A 150 -2.72 5.58 1.60
CA LEU A 150 -3.75 5.18 0.65
C LEU A 150 -3.21 4.13 -0.32
N VAL A 151 -3.87 2.98 -0.38
CA VAL A 151 -3.62 1.92 -1.37
C VAL A 151 -4.72 1.95 -2.42
N LEU A 152 -4.33 2.09 -3.68
CA LEU A 152 -5.21 2.06 -4.84
C LEU A 152 -4.84 0.87 -5.73
N ASP A 153 -5.74 -0.10 -5.85
CA ASP A 153 -5.59 -1.25 -6.74
C ASP A 153 -6.57 -1.15 -7.90
N ARG A 154 -6.06 -1.40 -9.11
CA ARG A 154 -6.84 -1.55 -10.32
C ARG A 154 -6.57 -2.94 -10.91
N ILE A 155 -7.66 -3.64 -11.19
CA ILE A 155 -7.66 -4.95 -11.81
C ILE A 155 -8.28 -4.77 -13.20
N GLU A 156 -7.52 -5.09 -14.24
CA GLU A 156 -7.94 -4.97 -15.65
C GLU A 156 -8.11 -6.36 -16.26
N GLY A 157 -9.14 -6.55 -17.09
CA GLY A 157 -9.51 -7.86 -17.66
C GLY A 157 -10.24 -8.75 -16.63
N GLY A 158 -10.29 -10.06 -16.88
CA GLY A 158 -10.80 -11.04 -15.91
C GLY A 158 -12.29 -10.95 -15.54
N GLN A 159 -13.14 -10.45 -16.44
CA GLN A 159 -14.59 -10.38 -16.20
C GLN A 159 -15.15 -11.74 -15.76
N GLY A 160 -15.96 -11.74 -14.70
CA GLY A 160 -16.59 -12.95 -14.16
C GLY A 160 -15.72 -13.71 -13.14
N HIS A 161 -14.49 -13.25 -12.89
CA HIS A 161 -13.65 -13.73 -11.80
C HIS A 161 -13.81 -12.86 -10.54
N THR A 162 -13.33 -13.35 -9.41
CA THR A 162 -13.37 -12.65 -8.12
C THR A 162 -11.97 -12.11 -7.76
N ALA A 163 -11.86 -10.81 -7.53
CA ALA A 163 -10.66 -10.22 -6.94
C ALA A 163 -10.77 -10.22 -5.41
N GLN A 164 -9.67 -10.60 -4.75
CA GLN A 164 -9.54 -10.66 -3.30
C GLN A 164 -8.39 -9.76 -2.85
N TRP A 165 -8.69 -8.76 -2.03
CA TRP A 165 -7.71 -7.89 -1.37
C TRP A 165 -7.36 -8.46 0.00
N ASN A 166 -6.09 -8.84 0.15
CA ASN A 166 -5.56 -9.51 1.34
C ASN A 166 -4.82 -8.52 2.23
N PHE A 167 -5.10 -8.54 3.54
CA PHE A 167 -4.40 -7.71 4.51
C PHE A 167 -4.10 -8.45 5.82
N HIS A 168 -2.82 -8.68 6.08
CA HIS A 168 -2.31 -9.35 7.28
C HIS A 168 -1.78 -8.36 8.30
N THR A 169 -2.20 -8.51 9.55
CA THR A 169 -1.78 -7.63 10.63
C THR A 169 -1.58 -8.43 11.91
N PRO A 170 -0.48 -8.21 12.65
CA PRO A 170 -0.29 -8.79 13.96
C PRO A 170 -1.15 -8.10 15.03
N LEU A 171 -1.80 -6.98 14.69
CA LEU A 171 -2.59 -6.18 15.62
C LEU A 171 -3.97 -6.79 15.86
N ASP A 172 -4.55 -6.45 17.01
CA ASP A 172 -5.94 -6.83 17.31
C ASP A 172 -6.89 -6.08 16.38
N THR A 173 -7.84 -6.81 15.79
CA THR A 173 -8.75 -6.27 14.78
C THR A 173 -10.19 -6.25 15.28
N THR A 174 -10.88 -5.14 15.08
CA THR A 174 -12.33 -5.04 15.25
C THR A 174 -12.96 -4.54 13.95
N ILE A 175 -13.83 -5.35 13.36
CA ILE A 175 -14.57 -4.97 12.15
C ILE A 175 -15.69 -4.01 12.57
N GLY A 176 -15.72 -2.85 11.91
CA GLY A 176 -16.70 -1.79 12.13
C GLY A 176 -17.74 -1.70 11.02
N PRO A 177 -18.63 -0.69 11.09
CA PRO A 177 -19.59 -0.43 10.03
C PRO A 177 -18.89 -0.07 8.73
N ARG A 178 -19.60 -0.21 7.61
CA ARG A 178 -19.09 0.11 6.27
C ARG A 178 -17.73 -0.53 5.97
N ARG A 179 -17.53 -1.79 6.40
CA ARG A 179 -16.33 -2.60 6.14
C ARG A 179 -15.03 -1.93 6.61
N SER A 180 -15.14 -1.00 7.55
CA SER A 180 -13.98 -0.44 8.23
C SER A 180 -13.40 -1.43 9.23
N VAL A 181 -12.12 -1.28 9.55
CA VAL A 181 -11.46 -2.11 10.56
C VAL A 181 -10.62 -1.24 11.48
N THR A 182 -10.85 -1.36 12.77
CA THR A 182 -9.98 -0.77 13.80
C THR A 182 -8.87 -1.77 14.12
N LEU A 183 -7.61 -1.33 14.02
CA LEU A 183 -6.43 -2.09 14.41
C LEU A 183 -5.91 -1.50 15.73
N ARG A 184 -5.63 -2.35 16.73
CA ARG A 184 -5.17 -1.91 18.06
C ARG A 184 -3.83 -2.56 18.39
N GLY A 185 -2.85 -1.72 18.71
CA GLY A 185 -1.54 -2.10 19.21
C GLY A 185 -1.06 -1.07 20.23
N LYS A 186 0.17 -0.57 20.06
CA LYS A 186 0.68 0.60 20.81
C LYS A 186 -0.13 1.86 20.49
N SER A 187 -0.59 1.99 19.26
CA SER A 187 -1.51 3.01 18.78
C SER A 187 -2.79 2.38 18.23
N ILE A 188 -3.78 3.22 17.93
CA ILE A 188 -5.01 2.80 17.25
C ILE A 188 -4.91 3.25 15.79
N TYR A 189 -5.22 2.35 14.88
CA TYR A 189 -5.28 2.64 13.45
C TYR A 189 -6.66 2.31 12.90
N TYR A 190 -7.04 3.00 11.83
CA TYR A 190 -8.33 2.79 11.20
C TYR A 190 -8.14 2.54 9.71
N LEU A 191 -8.56 1.36 9.26
CA LEU A 191 -8.57 0.95 7.86
C LEU A 191 -9.98 1.20 7.30
N ALA A 192 -10.08 1.98 6.22
CA ALA A 192 -11.37 2.37 5.64
C ALA A 192 -11.35 2.25 4.11
N PRO A 193 -12.27 1.46 3.51
CA PRO A 193 -12.47 1.45 2.07
C PRO A 193 -13.29 2.66 1.61
N ALA A 194 -12.97 3.21 0.42
CA ALA A 194 -13.72 4.31 -0.18
C ALA A 194 -15.11 3.88 -0.70
N HIS A 195 -15.23 2.61 -1.12
CA HIS A 195 -16.44 2.04 -1.75
C HIS A 195 -16.94 0.80 -1.01
N PRO A 196 -17.30 0.92 0.28
CA PRO A 196 -17.67 -0.22 1.09
C PRO A 196 -18.87 -0.99 0.53
N ASP A 197 -19.77 -0.30 -0.16
CA ASP A 197 -21.01 -0.89 -0.69
C ASP A 197 -20.77 -1.73 -1.95
N GLU A 198 -19.57 -1.64 -2.54
CA GLU A 198 -19.14 -2.45 -3.68
C GLU A 198 -18.35 -3.71 -3.25
N LEU A 199 -18.12 -3.92 -1.95
CA LEU A 199 -17.27 -4.98 -1.40
C LEU A 199 -18.09 -6.04 -0.66
N SER A 200 -17.53 -7.25 -0.57
CA SER A 200 -18.00 -8.25 0.37
C SER A 200 -17.92 -7.74 1.82
N ASP A 201 -18.58 -8.43 2.74
CA ASP A 201 -18.26 -8.26 4.15
C ASP A 201 -16.81 -8.67 4.41
N VAL A 202 -16.19 -8.02 5.42
CA VAL A 202 -14.80 -8.29 5.80
C VAL A 202 -14.75 -9.70 6.39
N LYS A 203 -14.07 -10.61 5.71
CA LYS A 203 -13.75 -11.92 6.29
C LYS A 203 -12.48 -11.76 7.11
N SER A 204 -12.48 -12.34 8.32
CA SER A 204 -11.29 -12.39 9.17
C SER A 204 -10.92 -13.84 9.44
N HIS A 205 -9.66 -14.16 9.19
CA HIS A 205 -9.10 -15.48 9.42
C HIS A 205 -7.87 -15.33 10.32
N ARG A 206 -7.66 -16.30 11.20
CA ARG A 206 -6.40 -16.46 11.90
C ARG A 206 -5.52 -17.38 11.06
N HIS A 207 -4.36 -16.88 10.66
CA HIS A 207 -3.39 -17.64 9.88
C HIS A 207 -2.02 -17.53 10.50
N TRP A 208 -1.26 -18.62 10.40
CA TRP A 208 0.12 -18.67 10.84
C TRP A 208 0.96 -17.54 10.23
N ALA A 209 1.80 -16.92 11.06
CA ALA A 209 2.83 -15.99 10.69
C ALA A 209 4.14 -16.31 11.42
N ALA A 210 5.25 -16.05 10.73
CA ALA A 210 6.57 -16.24 11.24
C ALA A 210 6.86 -15.26 12.39
N VAL A 211 7.42 -15.80 13.47
CA VAL A 211 8.07 -15.01 14.51
C VAL A 211 9.55 -14.84 14.19
N LEU A 212 10.21 -13.90 14.85
CA LEU A 212 11.65 -13.70 14.65
C LEU A 212 12.42 -14.98 15.02
N PRO A 213 13.57 -15.27 14.38
CA PRO A 213 14.34 -16.48 14.68
C PRO A 213 14.71 -16.66 16.16
N GLY A 214 14.90 -15.55 16.90
CA GLY A 214 15.18 -15.59 18.35
C GLY A 214 13.97 -15.98 19.20
N ASP A 215 12.75 -15.71 18.72
CA ASP A 215 11.50 -16.02 19.39
C ASP A 215 10.94 -17.40 18.97
N CYS A 216 11.53 -18.02 17.94
CA CYS A 216 11.11 -19.30 17.38
C CYS A 216 11.60 -20.48 18.24
N GLN A 217 10.78 -20.93 19.20
CA GLN A 217 11.04 -22.17 19.95
C GLN A 217 10.53 -23.41 19.18
N PRO A 218 11.10 -24.62 19.38
CA PRO A 218 10.74 -25.82 18.63
C PRO A 218 9.23 -26.09 18.50
N ASP A 219 8.46 -25.75 19.53
CA ASP A 219 7.01 -25.98 19.62
C ASP A 219 6.16 -24.70 19.39
N ASP A 220 6.80 -23.53 19.29
CA ASP A 220 6.15 -22.20 19.20
C ASP A 220 6.72 -21.36 18.03
N CYS A 221 7.14 -22.04 16.97
CA CYS A 221 7.66 -21.41 15.78
C CYS A 221 6.52 -20.86 14.91
N GLY A 222 6.02 -19.70 15.33
CA GLY A 222 5.05 -18.87 14.64
C GLY A 222 3.80 -18.61 15.46
N ALA A 223 3.12 -17.49 15.18
CA ALA A 223 1.88 -17.11 15.83
C ALA A 223 0.79 -16.94 14.78
N GLU A 224 -0.48 -17.18 15.13
CA GLU A 224 -1.56 -16.83 14.22
C GLU A 224 -1.83 -15.32 14.27
N VAL A 225 -1.77 -14.65 13.13
CA VAL A 225 -2.11 -13.23 12.98
C VAL A 225 -3.44 -13.08 12.25
N ASN A 226 -4.03 -11.88 12.34
CA ASN A 226 -5.26 -11.58 11.63
C ASN A 226 -4.98 -11.39 10.14
N ALA A 227 -5.73 -12.10 9.30
CA ALA A 227 -5.78 -11.92 7.86
C ALA A 227 -7.20 -11.47 7.49
N LEU A 228 -7.29 -10.24 7.03
CA LEU A 228 -8.51 -9.60 6.58
C LEU A 228 -8.63 -9.77 5.07
N VAL A 229 -9.83 -10.11 4.63
CA VAL A 229 -10.15 -10.36 3.23
C VAL A 229 -11.37 -9.55 2.84
N LEU A 230 -11.20 -8.77 1.77
CA LEU A 230 -12.28 -8.06 1.07
C LEU A 230 -12.32 -8.56 -0.37
N GLU A 231 -13.51 -8.95 -0.83
CA GLU A 231 -13.70 -9.50 -2.18
C GLU A 231 -14.62 -8.61 -3.00
N LYS A 232 -14.42 -8.66 -4.32
CA LYS A 232 -15.30 -8.03 -5.29
C LYS A 232 -15.29 -8.79 -6.61
N GLN A 233 -16.45 -8.86 -7.26
CA GLN A 233 -16.56 -9.39 -8.63
C GLN A 233 -15.92 -8.43 -9.63
N ILE A 234 -15.18 -9.00 -10.58
CA ILE A 234 -14.55 -8.25 -11.67
C ILE A 234 -15.58 -8.07 -12.79
N THR A 235 -15.88 -6.81 -13.13
CA THR A 235 -16.84 -6.47 -14.18
C THR A 235 -16.13 -6.32 -15.54
N ALA A 236 -16.88 -5.97 -16.59
CA ALA A 236 -16.30 -5.65 -17.89
C ALA A 236 -15.33 -4.45 -17.84
N GLN A 237 -15.49 -3.55 -16.87
CA GLN A 237 -14.59 -2.42 -16.62
C GLN A 237 -13.43 -2.76 -15.67
N GLY A 238 -13.35 -4.02 -15.21
CA GLY A 238 -12.39 -4.48 -14.22
C GLY A 238 -12.91 -4.39 -12.79
N ALA A 239 -11.99 -4.30 -11.83
CA ALA A 239 -12.30 -4.02 -10.43
C ALA A 239 -11.32 -2.99 -9.85
N ARG A 240 -11.72 -2.36 -8.75
CA ARG A 240 -10.91 -1.39 -8.03
C ARG A 240 -11.05 -1.57 -6.54
N PHE A 241 -9.94 -1.40 -5.81
CA PHE A 241 -9.94 -1.24 -4.36
C PHE A 241 -9.26 0.09 -4.04
N ALA A 242 -9.86 0.87 -3.14
CA ALA A 242 -9.27 2.08 -2.61
C ALA A 242 -9.43 2.04 -1.09
N VAL A 243 -8.33 1.85 -0.38
CA VAL A 243 -8.33 1.63 1.07
C VAL A 243 -7.33 2.57 1.71
N ALA A 244 -7.81 3.37 2.65
CA ALA A 244 -6.97 4.27 3.45
C ALA A 244 -6.71 3.67 4.83
N LEU A 245 -5.49 3.89 5.33
CA LEU A 245 -5.06 3.60 6.68
C LEU A 245 -4.74 4.91 7.39
N PHE A 246 -5.38 5.12 8.52
CA PHE A 246 -5.29 6.32 9.36
C PHE A 246 -4.67 5.98 10.71
N GLU A 247 -4.01 6.96 11.31
CA GLU A 247 -3.67 6.93 12.74
C GLU A 247 -4.81 7.56 13.53
N GLY A 248 -5.51 6.73 14.31
CA GLY A 248 -6.80 7.06 14.90
C GLY A 248 -7.93 7.03 13.87
N GLN A 249 -9.04 7.68 14.19
CA GLN A 249 -10.22 7.71 13.34
C GLN A 249 -10.00 8.62 12.11
N GLY A 250 -10.42 8.13 10.95
CA GLY A 250 -10.40 8.90 9.71
C GLY A 250 -11.49 8.46 8.74
N THR A 251 -11.67 9.22 7.67
CA THR A 251 -12.64 8.90 6.61
C THR A 251 -12.02 9.07 5.24
N ILE A 252 -12.49 8.28 4.28
CA ILE A 252 -12.16 8.40 2.87
C ILE A 252 -13.43 8.43 2.04
N ARG A 253 -13.45 9.24 0.99
CA ARG A 253 -14.46 9.23 -0.07
C ARG A 253 -13.80 9.44 -1.43
N GLU A 254 -14.32 8.81 -2.47
CA GLU A 254 -13.91 9.08 -3.85
C GLU A 254 -15.01 9.88 -4.57
N GLU A 255 -14.78 11.17 -4.78
CA GLU A 255 -15.75 12.09 -5.36
C GLU A 255 -15.02 13.25 -6.06
N PRO A 256 -14.97 13.33 -7.41
CA PRO A 256 -15.39 12.35 -8.43
C PRO A 256 -14.43 11.15 -8.58
N PRO A 257 -14.66 10.18 -9.50
CA PRO A 257 -13.75 9.07 -9.74
C PRO A 257 -12.29 9.50 -9.97
N GLY A 258 -11.37 8.84 -9.27
CA GLY A 258 -9.94 9.17 -9.22
C GLY A 258 -9.57 10.33 -8.31
N VAL A 259 -10.53 10.96 -7.61
CA VAL A 259 -10.27 12.02 -6.62
C VAL A 259 -10.68 11.54 -5.24
N PHE A 260 -9.71 11.33 -4.35
CA PHE A 260 -9.95 10.85 -3.00
C PHE A 260 -9.81 11.98 -2.00
N ARG A 261 -10.84 12.17 -1.18
CA ARG A 261 -10.80 13.04 0.00
C ARG A 261 -10.61 12.18 1.24
N LEU A 262 -9.51 12.41 1.95
CA LEU A 262 -9.19 11.79 3.22
C LEU A 262 -9.29 12.85 4.32
N VAL A 263 -9.90 12.53 5.44
CA VAL A 263 -10.02 13.43 6.58
C VAL A 263 -9.57 12.68 7.83
N GLN A 264 -8.64 13.26 8.57
CA GLN A 264 -8.15 12.77 9.85
C GLN A 264 -7.96 13.97 10.78
N ARG A 265 -8.55 13.92 11.99
CA ARG A 265 -8.50 15.05 12.94
C ARG A 265 -8.98 16.37 12.28
N ASN A 266 -8.15 17.41 12.27
CA ASN A 266 -8.43 18.72 11.67
C ASN A 266 -7.76 18.91 10.30
N GLU A 267 -7.23 17.83 9.73
CA GLU A 267 -6.51 17.82 8.46
C GLU A 267 -7.33 17.10 7.39
N GLN A 268 -7.22 17.60 6.17
CA GLN A 268 -7.82 17.00 5.00
C GLN A 268 -6.75 16.85 3.92
N TYR A 269 -6.75 15.70 3.26
CA TYR A 269 -5.89 15.39 2.13
C TYR A 269 -6.74 15.11 0.91
N VAL A 270 -6.35 15.71 -0.21
CA VAL A 270 -7.05 15.56 -1.49
C VAL A 270 -6.06 14.94 -2.47
N VAL A 271 -6.35 13.72 -2.90
CA VAL A 271 -5.49 12.93 -3.78
C VAL A 271 -6.15 12.84 -5.16
N LEU A 272 -5.53 13.43 -6.17
CA LEU A 272 -5.90 13.33 -7.57
C LEU A 272 -5.03 12.23 -8.19
N ALA A 273 -5.59 11.02 -8.33
CA ALA A 273 -4.90 9.86 -8.87
C ALA A 273 -5.29 9.67 -10.35
N GLY A 274 -4.42 10.14 -11.25
CA GLY A 274 -4.66 10.16 -12.69
C GLY A 274 -4.45 11.55 -13.29
N SER A 275 -4.43 11.60 -14.63
CA SER A 275 -4.15 12.83 -15.37
C SER A 275 -5.39 13.68 -15.60
N GLY A 276 -5.27 14.99 -15.40
CA GLY A 276 -6.23 15.97 -15.90
C GLY A 276 -7.52 16.03 -15.07
N GLN A 277 -7.38 16.31 -13.78
CA GLN A 277 -8.51 16.43 -12.86
C GLN A 277 -8.62 17.84 -12.31
N THR A 278 -9.84 18.37 -12.29
CA THR A 278 -10.19 19.63 -11.63
C THR A 278 -11.29 19.35 -10.61
N VAL A 279 -11.11 19.85 -9.39
CA VAL A 279 -12.03 19.63 -8.29
C VAL A 279 -12.21 20.92 -7.46
N HIS A 280 -13.42 21.15 -6.97
CA HIS A 280 -13.77 22.30 -6.14
C HIS A 280 -14.07 21.84 -4.71
N LEU A 281 -13.21 22.17 -3.75
CA LEU A 281 -13.31 21.69 -2.36
C LEU A 281 -13.20 22.86 -1.37
N GLY A 282 -13.97 23.92 -1.61
CA GLY A 282 -13.78 25.21 -0.92
C GLY A 282 -12.67 26.07 -1.53
N CYS A 283 -11.71 25.45 -2.22
CA CYS A 283 -10.84 26.09 -3.21
C CYS A 283 -10.76 25.24 -4.49
N PRO A 284 -10.65 25.85 -5.68
CA PRO A 284 -10.37 25.13 -6.92
C PRO A 284 -8.97 24.49 -6.90
N VAL A 285 -8.87 23.22 -7.25
CA VAL A 285 -7.61 22.50 -7.47
C VAL A 285 -7.67 21.86 -8.85
N ALA A 286 -6.64 22.08 -9.67
CA ALA A 286 -6.49 21.44 -10.97
C ALA A 286 -5.09 20.86 -11.11
N ALA A 287 -4.98 19.62 -11.58
CA ALA A 287 -3.70 18.97 -11.79
C ALA A 287 -3.67 18.16 -13.08
N GLU A 288 -2.53 18.25 -13.78
CA GLU A 288 -2.17 17.37 -14.89
C GLU A 288 -0.89 16.63 -14.52
N GLY A 289 -1.01 15.36 -14.13
CA GLY A 289 0.13 14.52 -13.79
C GLY A 289 -0.30 13.10 -13.45
N ARG A 290 0.63 12.29 -12.96
CA ARG A 290 0.31 10.94 -12.47
C ARG A 290 -0.44 11.00 -11.13
N LEU A 291 -0.01 11.92 -10.26
CA LEU A 291 -0.56 12.12 -8.94
C LEU A 291 -0.46 13.60 -8.58
N ALA A 292 -1.49 14.16 -7.94
CA ALA A 292 -1.35 15.32 -7.09
C ALA A 292 -1.95 15.06 -5.70
N VAL A 293 -1.30 15.58 -4.66
CA VAL A 293 -1.80 15.52 -3.28
C VAL A 293 -1.81 16.93 -2.73
N ILE A 294 -2.90 17.34 -2.11
CA ILE A 294 -3.02 18.65 -1.48
C ILE A 294 -3.45 18.43 -0.04
N GLU A 295 -2.66 18.94 0.89
CA GLU A 295 -2.98 18.95 2.31
C GLU A 295 -3.64 20.28 2.68
N PHE A 296 -4.67 20.17 3.51
CA PHE A 296 -5.40 21.28 4.09
C PHE A 296 -5.38 21.17 5.60
N ALA A 297 -4.96 22.23 6.28
CA ALA A 297 -5.07 22.39 7.73
C ALA A 297 -6.00 23.58 8.04
N GLY A 298 -7.03 23.34 8.86
CA GLY A 298 -8.01 24.39 9.17
C GLY A 298 -8.71 24.96 7.93
N GLY A 299 -8.89 24.14 6.89
CA GLY A 299 -9.53 24.53 5.62
C GLY A 299 -8.64 25.31 4.64
N LYS A 300 -7.37 25.57 4.97
CA LYS A 300 -6.42 26.27 4.09
C LYS A 300 -5.38 25.30 3.53
N PRO A 301 -5.01 25.40 2.24
CA PRO A 301 -3.98 24.55 1.67
C PRO A 301 -2.61 24.89 2.29
N THR A 302 -1.89 23.89 2.81
CA THR A 302 -0.59 24.03 3.47
C THR A 302 0.54 23.51 2.59
N HIS A 303 0.31 22.34 2.00
CA HIS A 303 1.26 21.68 1.14
C HIS A 303 0.58 21.16 -0.12
N ALA A 304 1.35 21.12 -1.21
CA ALA A 304 0.95 20.38 -2.39
C ALA A 304 2.12 19.58 -2.95
N TRP A 305 1.79 18.41 -3.47
CA TRP A 305 2.72 17.52 -4.15
C TRP A 305 2.18 17.20 -5.52
N ILE A 306 3.08 17.08 -6.49
CA ILE A 306 2.77 16.57 -7.82
C ILE A 306 3.84 15.56 -8.21
N VAL A 307 3.43 14.47 -8.85
CA VAL A 307 4.32 13.42 -9.35
C VAL A 307 4.12 13.29 -10.85
N ASN A 308 5.22 13.38 -11.59
CA ASN A 308 5.27 13.35 -13.05
C ASN A 308 4.16 14.20 -13.69
N GLY A 309 4.04 15.45 -13.24
CA GLY A 309 3.00 16.37 -13.71
C GLY A 309 3.56 17.62 -14.38
N ARG A 310 2.71 18.25 -15.18
CA ARG A 310 3.02 19.45 -15.97
C ARG A 310 2.31 20.68 -15.47
N ARG A 311 1.14 20.51 -14.84
CA ARG A 311 0.31 21.61 -14.35
C ARG A 311 -0.22 21.31 -12.96
N LEU A 312 -0.14 22.31 -12.08
CA LEU A 312 -0.79 22.29 -10.78
C LEU A 312 -1.25 23.70 -10.44
N THR A 313 -2.56 23.87 -10.28
CA THR A 313 -3.19 25.10 -9.83
C THR A 313 -3.92 24.83 -8.53
N VAL A 314 -3.69 25.66 -7.51
CA VAL A 314 -4.37 25.59 -6.21
C VAL A 314 -4.89 26.97 -5.87
N ASN A 315 -6.21 27.06 -5.67
CA ASN A 315 -6.92 28.30 -5.37
C ASN A 315 -6.63 29.45 -6.36
N GLY A 316 -6.59 29.12 -7.66
CA GLY A 316 -6.28 30.09 -8.72
C GLY A 316 -4.81 30.50 -8.84
N ARG A 317 -3.92 29.98 -7.97
CA ARG A 317 -2.47 30.16 -8.07
C ARG A 317 -1.85 29.01 -8.86
N ASP A 318 -1.17 29.34 -9.95
CA ASP A 318 -0.37 28.36 -10.70
C ASP A 318 0.93 28.07 -9.95
N LEU A 319 1.02 26.85 -9.41
CA LEU A 319 2.20 26.36 -8.70
C LEU A 319 3.19 25.70 -9.66
N LEU A 320 2.67 25.09 -10.73
CA LEU A 320 3.47 24.45 -11.77
C LEU A 320 2.84 24.67 -13.15
N SER A 321 3.66 25.04 -14.12
CA SER A 321 3.34 25.01 -15.55
C SER A 321 4.65 24.76 -16.31
N THR A 322 4.83 23.56 -16.86
CA THR A 322 6.07 23.13 -17.52
C THR A 322 5.79 22.23 -18.72
N ASP A 323 6.67 22.26 -19.72
CA ASP A 323 6.57 21.37 -20.88
C ASP A 323 6.93 19.92 -20.55
N GLN A 324 7.93 19.74 -19.68
CA GLN A 324 8.39 18.44 -19.20
C GLN A 324 7.75 18.09 -17.86
N PRO A 325 7.40 16.81 -17.61
CA PRO A 325 6.80 16.39 -16.35
C PRO A 325 7.81 16.51 -15.21
N LEU A 326 7.36 17.05 -14.07
CA LEU A 326 8.14 17.20 -12.85
C LEU A 326 7.47 16.50 -11.67
N THR A 327 8.31 16.08 -10.72
CA THR A 327 7.89 15.57 -9.41
C THR A 327 8.39 16.54 -8.35
N ARG A 328 7.46 17.19 -7.64
CA ARG A 328 7.80 18.34 -6.79
C ARG A 328 6.83 18.52 -5.61
N HIS A 329 7.38 19.05 -4.52
CA HIS A 329 6.67 19.54 -3.34
C HIS A 329 6.62 21.07 -3.34
N PHE A 330 5.52 21.63 -2.84
CA PHE A 330 5.27 23.06 -2.67
C PHE A 330 4.79 23.34 -1.24
N HIS A 331 5.37 24.37 -0.62
CA HIS A 331 4.83 25.00 0.59
C HIS A 331 3.92 26.15 0.17
N LEU A 332 2.71 26.22 0.71
CA LEU A 332 1.68 27.16 0.27
C LEU A 332 1.38 28.28 1.29
N GLN A 333 1.99 28.21 2.48
CA GLN A 333 2.00 29.28 3.47
C GLN A 333 3.23 30.18 3.33
#